data_AF-A0A9X9MDF0-F1
#
_entry.id   AF-A0A9X9MDF0-F1
#
_cell.length_a   1.000
_cell.length_b   1.000
_cell.length_c   1.000
_cell.angle_alpha   90.00
_cell.angle_beta   90.00
_cell.angle_gamma   90.00
#
_symmetry.space_group_name_H-M   'P 1'
#
loop_
_entity.id
_entity.type
_entity.pdbx_description
1 polymer ?
#
loop_
_entity_poly.entity_id
_entity_poly.type
_entity_poly.pdbx_seq_one_letter_code
_entity_poly.pdbx_strand_id
1 'polypeptide(L)'
;LPGCPSGTFKANQGDEACTHCPINSRTTSEGATNCVCRNGYYRADLDPLDMPCTTIPSAPQAVISSVNETSLMLEWTPPRDSGGREDLVYNIICKSCGSGRGACTRCGDNVQYAPRQLGLTEPRIYISDLLAHTQYTFEIQAVNGVTDQSPFSPQFASVNITTNQAAPSAVSIMHQVSRTVDSITLSWSQPDQPNGVILDYELQYYEKELSEYNATAIKSPTNTVTVQGLKAGAIYVFQVRARTVAGYGRYSGKMYFQTMTEGERHPEGKRRPLSPLFGGWPGLPHRCGRHCHRVQQTGV
;
A
#
# COMPACT_ATOMS: atom_id res chain seq x y z
N LEU A 1 -3.17 -55.50 38.60
CA LEU A 1 -3.25 -54.28 39.43
C LEU A 1 -4.48 -53.50 39.01
N PRO A 2 -5.31 -52.99 39.94
CA PRO A 2 -6.41 -52.11 39.56
C PRO A 2 -5.84 -50.90 38.82
N GLY A 3 -6.53 -50.46 37.76
CA GLY A 3 -6.15 -49.27 37.01
C GLY A 3 -6.20 -48.01 37.90
N CYS A 4 -5.59 -46.92 37.43
CA CYS A 4 -5.59 -45.66 38.17
C CYS A 4 -7.01 -45.17 38.48
N PRO A 5 -7.30 -44.71 39.71
CA PRO A 5 -8.61 -44.17 40.05
C PRO A 5 -8.91 -42.90 39.24
N SER A 6 -10.20 -42.57 39.10
CA SER A 6 -10.63 -41.34 38.43
C SER A 6 -9.89 -40.09 38.95
N GLY A 7 -9.55 -39.16 38.04
CA GLY A 7 -8.74 -37.98 38.37
C GLY A 7 -7.23 -38.24 38.50
N THR A 8 -6.77 -39.48 38.32
CA THR A 8 -5.35 -39.85 38.26
C THR A 8 -5.03 -40.59 36.95
N PHE A 9 -3.77 -40.58 36.55
CA PHE A 9 -3.31 -41.22 35.32
C PHE A 9 -1.93 -41.86 35.48
N LYS A 10 -1.56 -42.69 34.52
CA LYS A 10 -0.21 -43.24 34.40
C LYS A 10 0.20 -43.38 32.94
N ALA A 11 1.22 -42.62 32.52
CA ALA A 11 1.66 -42.57 31.13
C ALA A 11 2.22 -43.91 30.63
N ASN A 12 2.98 -44.61 31.46
CA ASN A 12 3.64 -45.87 31.11
C ASN A 12 3.10 -47.04 31.93
N GLN A 13 3.05 -48.23 31.35
CA GLN A 13 2.67 -49.44 32.07
C GLN A 13 3.77 -49.84 33.08
N GLY A 14 3.39 -50.23 34.29
CA GLY A 14 4.34 -50.65 35.34
C GLY A 14 3.72 -50.62 36.73
N ASP A 15 4.56 -50.62 37.77
CA ASP A 15 4.14 -50.65 39.18
C ASP A 15 4.20 -49.30 39.91
N GLU A 16 4.69 -48.24 39.24
CA GLU A 16 4.67 -46.86 39.76
C GLU A 16 3.28 -46.40 40.21
N ALA A 17 3.23 -45.48 41.18
CA ALA A 17 1.99 -44.90 41.67
C ALA A 17 1.30 -44.05 40.59
N CYS A 18 -0.03 -43.97 40.65
CA CYS A 18 -0.81 -43.08 39.79
C CYS A 18 -0.58 -41.62 40.19
N THR A 19 -0.44 -40.75 39.20
CA THR A 19 -0.23 -39.31 39.40
C THR A 19 -1.55 -38.58 39.24
N HIS A 20 -1.81 -37.57 40.07
CA HIS A 20 -2.97 -36.69 39.87
C HIS A 20 -2.88 -35.97 38.53
N CYS A 21 -4.02 -35.73 37.89
CA CYS A 21 -4.05 -34.92 36.68
C CYS A 21 -3.43 -33.54 36.94
N PRO A 22 -2.50 -33.09 36.08
CA PRO A 22 -1.85 -31.81 36.26
C PRO A 22 -2.83 -30.65 36.05
N ILE A 23 -2.40 -29.45 36.45
CA ILE A 23 -3.21 -28.23 36.37
C ILE A 23 -3.81 -28.06 34.95
N ASN A 24 -5.06 -27.62 34.90
CA ASN A 24 -5.86 -27.46 33.67
C ASN A 24 -6.09 -28.73 32.84
N SER A 25 -5.95 -29.91 33.44
CA SER A 25 -6.34 -31.18 32.82
C SER A 25 -7.34 -31.95 33.69
N ARG A 26 -7.93 -33.01 33.14
CA ARG A 26 -8.80 -33.96 33.87
C ARG A 26 -8.90 -35.31 33.16
N THR A 27 -9.28 -36.34 33.91
CA THR A 27 -9.76 -37.61 33.37
C THR A 27 -10.89 -38.15 34.24
N THR A 28 -11.92 -38.72 33.62
CA THR A 28 -13.03 -39.38 34.31
C THR A 28 -12.96 -40.90 34.22
N SER A 29 -12.02 -41.44 33.43
CA SER A 29 -11.87 -42.86 33.21
C SER A 29 -10.94 -43.47 34.24
N GLU A 30 -11.31 -44.64 34.79
CA GLU A 30 -10.38 -45.48 35.54
C GLU A 30 -9.35 -46.09 34.58
N GLY A 31 -8.11 -46.25 35.02
CA GLY A 31 -7.01 -46.77 34.19
C GLY A 31 -6.52 -45.80 33.11
N ALA A 32 -6.78 -44.49 33.25
CA ALA A 32 -6.37 -43.49 32.27
C ALA A 32 -4.85 -43.44 32.07
N THR A 33 -4.41 -43.42 30.80
CA THR A 33 -3.00 -43.26 30.44
C THR A 33 -2.58 -41.81 30.25
N ASN A 34 -3.54 -40.89 30.15
CA ASN A 34 -3.31 -39.45 30.10
C ASN A 34 -4.47 -38.66 30.71
N CYS A 35 -4.24 -37.37 30.95
CA CYS A 35 -5.28 -36.41 31.28
C CYS A 35 -5.54 -35.48 30.11
N VAL A 36 -6.81 -35.31 29.77
CA VAL A 36 -7.28 -34.43 28.68
C VAL A 36 -7.29 -32.98 29.19
N CYS A 37 -6.85 -32.05 28.37
CA CYS A 37 -6.88 -30.63 28.73
C CYS A 37 -8.32 -30.11 28.87
N ARG A 38 -8.51 -29.18 29.80
CA ARG A 38 -9.78 -28.45 29.96
C ARG A 38 -9.96 -27.46 28.81
N ASN A 39 -11.21 -27.05 28.56
CA ASN A 39 -11.51 -26.11 27.50
C ASN A 39 -10.69 -24.80 27.64
N GLY A 40 -10.11 -24.33 26.54
CA GLY A 40 -9.21 -23.17 26.50
C GLY A 40 -7.75 -23.46 26.90
N TYR A 41 -7.42 -24.71 27.24
CA TYR A 41 -6.06 -25.15 27.54
C TYR A 41 -5.65 -26.30 26.63
N TYR A 42 -4.35 -26.37 26.37
CA TYR A 42 -3.76 -27.25 25.39
C TYR A 42 -2.40 -27.75 25.91
N ARG A 43 -1.84 -28.75 25.24
CA ARG A 43 -0.52 -29.29 25.51
C ARG A 43 0.25 -29.31 24.19
N ALA A 44 1.51 -28.87 24.18
CA ALA A 44 2.31 -28.91 22.96
C ALA A 44 2.70 -30.36 22.63
N ASP A 45 3.02 -30.65 21.37
CA ASP A 45 3.29 -32.03 20.91
C ASP A 45 4.48 -32.70 21.64
N LEU A 46 5.43 -31.89 22.12
CA LEU A 46 6.63 -32.35 22.83
C LEU A 46 6.52 -32.23 24.36
N ASP A 47 5.39 -31.74 24.89
CA ASP A 47 5.21 -31.61 26.34
C ASP A 47 4.93 -32.97 26.98
N PRO A 48 5.60 -33.30 28.10
CA PRO A 48 5.27 -34.47 28.90
C PRO A 48 3.81 -34.47 29.38
N LEU A 49 3.21 -35.67 29.49
CA LEU A 49 1.80 -35.83 29.88
C LEU A 49 1.51 -35.41 31.33
N ASP A 50 2.54 -35.35 32.17
CA ASP A 50 2.50 -34.88 33.55
C ASP A 50 2.71 -33.37 33.70
N MET A 51 3.04 -32.64 32.62
CA MET A 51 3.02 -31.18 32.64
C MET A 51 1.59 -30.62 32.60
N PRO A 52 1.35 -29.45 33.23
CA PRO A 52 0.10 -28.70 33.10
C PRO A 52 -0.29 -28.43 31.65
N CYS A 53 -1.60 -28.36 31.39
CA CYS A 53 -2.07 -27.75 30.16
C CYS A 53 -1.99 -26.22 30.27
N THR A 54 -1.49 -25.56 29.23
CA THR A 54 -1.29 -24.12 29.17
C THR A 54 -2.20 -23.49 28.12
N THR A 55 -2.21 -22.17 27.99
CA THR A 55 -3.05 -21.46 27.01
C THR A 55 -2.21 -20.53 26.13
N ILE A 56 -2.83 -19.93 25.12
CA ILE A 56 -2.15 -18.99 24.23
C ILE A 56 -1.88 -17.67 24.97
N PRO A 57 -0.83 -16.91 24.60
CA PRO A 57 -0.54 -15.64 25.23
C PRO A 57 -1.62 -14.59 24.96
N SER A 58 -1.72 -13.62 25.86
CA SER A 58 -2.41 -12.36 25.59
C SER A 58 -1.65 -11.50 24.56
N ALA A 59 -2.28 -10.44 24.05
CA ALA A 59 -1.59 -9.50 23.16
C ALA A 59 -0.40 -8.81 23.88
N PRO A 60 0.71 -8.52 23.18
CA PRO A 60 1.75 -7.62 23.68
C PRO A 60 1.22 -6.17 23.78
N GLN A 61 2.03 -5.25 24.27
CA GLN A 61 1.75 -3.81 24.17
C GLN A 61 2.83 -3.17 23.30
N ALA A 62 2.44 -2.56 22.19
CA ALA A 62 3.39 -2.08 21.19
C ALA A 62 3.49 -0.55 21.18
N VAL A 63 4.70 -0.05 20.95
CA VAL A 63 5.03 1.36 20.76
C VAL A 63 5.93 1.52 19.53
N ILE A 64 5.77 2.63 18.82
CA ILE A 64 6.70 2.99 17.74
C ILE A 64 7.86 3.75 18.38
N SER A 65 9.09 3.31 18.17
CA SER A 65 10.26 3.99 18.73
C SER A 65 10.87 5.01 17.78
N SER A 66 10.86 4.75 16.47
CA SER A 66 11.25 5.74 15.45
C SER A 66 10.69 5.41 14.06
N VAL A 67 10.46 6.45 13.24
CA VAL A 67 10.00 6.33 11.86
C VAL A 67 10.85 7.24 10.96
N ASN A 68 11.23 6.71 9.80
CA ASN A 68 11.92 7.43 8.75
C ASN A 68 11.12 7.41 7.43
N GLU A 69 11.70 7.83 6.30
CA GLU A 69 10.97 7.84 5.02
C GLU A 69 10.70 6.42 4.51
N THR A 70 11.63 5.49 4.70
CA THR A 70 11.53 4.12 4.17
C THR A 70 11.81 3.03 5.21
N SER A 71 11.93 3.41 6.48
CA SER A 71 12.22 2.47 7.56
C SER A 71 11.61 2.90 8.89
N LEU A 72 11.54 1.97 9.83
CA LEU A 72 11.12 2.22 11.19
C LEU A 72 11.69 1.18 12.16
N MET A 73 11.67 1.53 13.44
CA MET A 73 11.92 0.61 14.54
C MET A 73 10.63 0.44 15.34
N LEU A 74 10.19 -0.81 15.50
CA LEU A 74 9.10 -1.16 16.42
C LEU A 74 9.71 -1.75 17.68
N GLU A 75 9.14 -1.36 18.82
CA GLU A 75 9.45 -1.93 20.13
C GLU A 75 8.14 -2.25 20.85
N TRP A 76 8.14 -3.30 21.66
CA TRP A 76 6.96 -3.66 22.44
C TRP A 76 7.36 -4.16 23.82
N THR A 77 6.38 -4.28 24.70
CA THR A 77 6.54 -5.02 25.95
C THR A 77 5.92 -6.40 25.80
N PRO A 78 6.46 -7.42 26.50
CA PRO A 78 5.85 -8.74 26.56
C PRO A 78 4.36 -8.68 26.99
N PRO A 79 3.57 -9.70 26.64
CA PRO A 79 2.19 -9.83 27.09
C PRO A 79 2.09 -9.85 28.61
N ARG A 80 0.95 -9.37 29.13
CA ARG A 80 0.66 -9.45 30.57
C ARG A 80 0.54 -10.90 31.05
N ASP A 81 0.01 -11.76 30.18
CA ASP A 81 -0.12 -13.20 30.39
C ASP A 81 0.56 -13.94 29.24
N SER A 82 1.58 -14.74 29.56
CA SER A 82 2.31 -15.59 28.60
C SER A 82 1.59 -16.92 28.31
N GLY A 83 0.44 -17.14 28.93
CA GLY A 83 -0.30 -18.40 28.87
C GLY A 83 0.28 -19.50 29.75
N GLY A 84 1.21 -19.14 30.66
CA GLY A 84 1.88 -20.07 31.57
C GLY A 84 3.11 -20.76 30.97
N ARG A 85 3.70 -20.19 29.91
CA ARG A 85 4.94 -20.71 29.30
C ARG A 85 6.02 -19.63 29.16
N GLU A 86 7.26 -20.08 28.98
CA GLU A 86 8.45 -19.25 28.81
C GLU A 86 9.02 -19.30 27.38
N ASP A 87 8.48 -20.16 26.52
CA ASP A 87 8.86 -20.33 25.11
C ASP A 87 8.19 -19.29 24.19
N LEU A 88 8.05 -18.06 24.69
CA LEU A 88 7.37 -16.98 24.00
C LEU A 88 8.21 -16.44 22.84
N VAL A 89 7.60 -16.35 21.66
CA VAL A 89 8.16 -15.67 20.48
C VAL A 89 7.15 -14.74 19.83
N TYR A 90 7.61 -13.84 18.96
CA TYR A 90 6.77 -12.83 18.31
C TYR A 90 6.79 -12.96 16.79
N ASN A 91 5.64 -12.67 16.17
CA ASN A 91 5.45 -12.64 14.73
C ASN A 91 4.91 -11.27 14.30
N ILE A 92 5.42 -10.72 13.20
CA ILE A 92 5.02 -9.42 12.68
C ILE A 92 4.21 -9.58 11.39
N ILE A 93 2.99 -9.09 11.39
CA ILE A 93 2.16 -8.97 10.18
C ILE A 93 2.18 -7.52 9.73
N CYS A 94 2.61 -7.27 8.49
CA CYS A 94 2.67 -5.95 7.88
C CYS A 94 1.58 -5.78 6.83
N LYS A 95 0.81 -4.69 6.94
CA LYS A 95 -0.20 -4.29 5.96
C LYS A 95 0.09 -2.88 5.46
N SER A 96 0.06 -2.66 4.15
CA SER A 96 0.11 -1.35 3.52
C SER A 96 -1.31 -0.89 3.22
N CYS A 97 -1.66 0.28 3.74
CA CYS A 97 -2.93 0.94 3.50
C CYS A 97 -2.65 2.10 2.54
N GLY A 98 -3.06 1.98 1.28
CA GLY A 98 -2.90 3.09 0.32
C GLY A 98 -3.59 4.36 0.82
N SER A 99 -3.22 5.52 0.27
CA SER A 99 -3.72 6.85 0.68
C SER A 99 -5.22 7.12 0.38
N GLY A 100 -6.06 6.09 0.24
CA GLY A 100 -7.50 6.18 -0.04
C GLY A 100 -8.31 5.15 0.77
N ARG A 101 -9.64 5.10 0.56
CA ARG A 101 -10.58 4.17 1.26
C ARG A 101 -10.43 2.68 0.86
N GLY A 102 -9.29 2.28 0.31
CA GLY A 102 -9.01 0.90 -0.07
C GLY A 102 -8.75 0.02 1.15
N ALA A 103 -9.00 -1.28 1.00
CA ALA A 103 -8.58 -2.25 2.01
C ALA A 103 -7.05 -2.32 2.07
N CYS A 104 -6.49 -2.41 3.28
CA CYS A 104 -5.06 -2.61 3.45
C CYS A 104 -4.66 -3.99 2.90
N THR A 105 -3.55 -4.05 2.17
CA THR A 105 -3.01 -5.28 1.60
C THR A 105 -1.75 -5.70 2.34
N ARG A 106 -1.33 -6.96 2.23
CA ARG A 106 -0.04 -7.40 2.77
C ARG A 106 1.07 -6.54 2.16
N CYS A 107 2.05 -6.16 2.99
CA CYS A 107 3.23 -5.45 2.51
C CYS A 107 3.95 -6.24 1.41
N GLY A 108 4.55 -5.53 0.45
CA GLY A 108 5.22 -6.14 -0.69
C GLY A 108 6.47 -6.94 -0.27
N ASP A 109 6.86 -7.88 -1.12
CA ASP A 109 7.96 -8.83 -0.84
C ASP A 109 9.35 -8.16 -0.69
N ASN A 110 9.48 -6.90 -1.12
CA ASN A 110 10.72 -6.15 -1.00
C ASN A 110 10.97 -5.62 0.42
N VAL A 111 9.94 -5.56 1.28
CA VAL A 111 10.08 -5.07 2.67
C VAL A 111 10.97 -6.03 3.45
N GLN A 112 12.01 -5.48 4.09
CA GLN A 112 12.99 -6.26 4.85
C GLN A 112 12.71 -6.18 6.36
N TYR A 113 12.96 -7.30 7.03
CA TYR A 113 12.71 -7.48 8.46
C TYR A 113 13.99 -7.98 9.13
N ALA A 114 14.58 -7.16 10.00
CA ALA A 114 15.79 -7.50 10.73
C ALA A 114 15.51 -7.60 12.24
N PRO A 115 15.86 -8.73 12.90
CA PRO A 115 16.63 -9.85 12.37
C PRO A 115 15.81 -10.87 11.54
N ARG A 116 14.49 -10.93 11.73
CA ARG A 116 13.55 -11.81 11.01
C ARG A 116 12.12 -11.34 11.24
N GLN A 117 11.17 -11.75 10.38
CA GLN A 117 9.77 -11.37 10.53
C GLN A 117 8.98 -12.22 11.54
N LEU A 118 9.34 -13.51 11.66
CA LEU A 118 8.65 -14.50 12.48
C LEU A 118 9.60 -15.15 13.48
N GLY A 119 9.09 -15.56 14.64
CA GLY A 119 9.87 -16.23 15.68
C GLY A 119 10.91 -15.32 16.33
N LEU A 120 10.59 -14.05 16.53
CA LEU A 120 11.44 -13.10 17.24
C LEU A 120 11.43 -13.41 18.74
N THR A 121 12.59 -13.45 19.37
CA THR A 121 12.72 -13.61 20.84
C THR A 121 12.90 -12.27 21.56
N GLU A 122 13.46 -11.28 20.87
CA GLU A 122 13.60 -9.92 21.38
C GLU A 122 12.36 -9.08 21.03
N PRO A 123 11.91 -8.18 21.92
CA PRO A 123 10.70 -7.41 21.71
C PRO A 123 10.95 -6.13 20.87
N ARG A 124 11.70 -6.29 19.78
CA ARG A 124 12.05 -5.21 18.85
C ARG A 124 12.33 -5.74 17.45
N ILE A 125 12.11 -4.90 16.45
CA ILE A 125 12.42 -5.22 15.06
C ILE A 125 12.70 -3.95 14.25
N TYR A 126 13.70 -4.02 13.38
CA TYR A 126 13.94 -3.01 12.37
C TYR A 126 13.30 -3.43 11.04
N ILE A 127 12.53 -2.51 10.44
CA ILE A 127 11.82 -2.75 9.18
C ILE A 127 12.28 -1.70 8.16
N SER A 128 12.70 -2.13 6.97
CA SER A 128 13.19 -1.24 5.90
C SER A 128 12.55 -1.53 4.56
N ASP A 129 12.87 -0.68 3.58
CA ASP A 129 12.37 -0.75 2.20
C ASP A 129 10.84 -0.57 2.10
N LEU A 130 10.31 0.23 3.04
CA LEU A 130 8.95 0.76 2.99
C LEU A 130 8.86 1.90 1.96
N LEU A 131 7.66 2.17 1.48
CA LEU A 131 7.38 3.32 0.62
C LEU A 131 7.26 4.59 1.47
N ALA A 132 7.79 5.69 0.96
CA ALA A 132 7.65 7.01 1.59
C ALA A 132 6.21 7.51 1.55
N HIS A 133 5.84 8.30 2.56
CA HIS A 133 4.51 8.88 2.71
C HIS A 133 3.35 7.88 2.54
N THR A 134 3.52 6.67 3.07
CA THR A 134 2.57 5.58 2.94
C THR A 134 2.10 5.13 4.32
N GLN A 135 0.80 4.84 4.46
CA GLN A 135 0.24 4.33 5.71
C GLN A 135 0.47 2.83 5.82
N TYR A 136 0.92 2.40 6.98
CA TYR A 136 1.14 1.01 7.33
C TYR A 136 0.44 0.66 8.63
N THR A 137 -0.03 -0.58 8.71
CA THR A 137 -0.49 -1.21 9.94
C THR A 137 0.41 -2.41 10.23
N PHE A 138 0.98 -2.44 11.43
CA PHE A 138 1.74 -3.57 11.94
C PHE A 138 0.95 -4.26 13.05
N GLU A 139 0.80 -5.57 12.95
CA GLU A 139 0.22 -6.41 14.00
C GLU A 139 1.32 -7.28 14.60
N ILE A 140 1.55 -7.14 15.90
CA ILE A 140 2.53 -7.90 16.66
C ILE A 140 1.80 -9.00 17.41
N GLN A 141 1.99 -10.24 16.99
CA GLN A 141 1.45 -11.41 17.65
C GLN A 141 2.48 -11.98 18.64
N ALA A 142 2.01 -12.35 19.83
CA ALA A 142 2.78 -13.15 20.76
C ALA A 142 2.29 -14.60 20.68
N VAL A 143 3.20 -15.54 20.49
CA VAL A 143 2.90 -16.96 20.32
C VAL A 143 3.81 -17.80 21.22
N ASN A 144 3.30 -18.93 21.68
CA ASN A 144 4.01 -19.94 22.45
C ASN A 144 3.72 -21.32 21.86
N GLY A 145 4.38 -22.39 22.31
CA GLY A 145 4.24 -23.70 21.67
C GLY A 145 2.87 -24.40 21.81
N VAL A 146 1.87 -23.78 22.45
CA VAL A 146 0.46 -24.24 22.39
C VAL A 146 -0.41 -23.44 21.42
N THR A 147 0.15 -22.42 20.77
CA THR A 147 -0.58 -21.54 19.87
C THR A 147 -1.17 -22.30 18.67
N ASP A 148 -0.40 -23.19 18.07
CA ASP A 148 -0.86 -24.00 16.91
C ASP A 148 -1.89 -25.07 17.28
N GLN A 149 -2.03 -25.39 18.58
CA GLN A 149 -3.01 -26.34 19.11
C GLN A 149 -4.37 -25.67 19.39
N SER A 150 -4.39 -24.34 19.46
CA SER A 150 -5.59 -23.58 19.71
C SER A 150 -6.41 -23.38 18.43
N PRO A 151 -7.74 -23.50 18.46
CA PRO A 151 -8.59 -23.12 17.33
C PRO A 151 -8.76 -21.59 17.20
N PHE A 152 -8.24 -20.81 18.15
CA PHE A 152 -8.33 -19.35 18.17
C PHE A 152 -7.09 -18.72 17.55
N SER A 153 -7.28 -17.65 16.78
CA SER A 153 -6.17 -16.87 16.24
C SER A 153 -5.34 -16.22 17.36
N PRO A 154 -4.02 -16.08 17.19
CA PRO A 154 -3.19 -15.35 18.14
C PRO A 154 -3.69 -13.92 18.33
N GLN A 155 -3.70 -13.47 19.59
CA GLN A 155 -3.99 -12.07 19.91
C GLN A 155 -2.82 -11.18 19.48
N PHE A 156 -3.10 -9.93 19.11
CA PHE A 156 -2.09 -9.00 18.62
C PHE A 156 -2.27 -7.58 19.13
N ALA A 157 -1.15 -6.87 19.24
CA ALA A 157 -1.14 -5.42 19.31
C ALA A 157 -1.15 -4.85 17.88
N SER A 158 -1.91 -3.78 17.65
CA SER A 158 -1.97 -3.11 16.35
C SER A 158 -1.39 -1.71 16.42
N VAL A 159 -0.58 -1.36 15.44
CA VAL A 159 0.13 -0.08 15.35
C VAL A 159 -0.07 0.49 13.95
N ASN A 160 -0.63 1.70 13.87
CA ASN A 160 -0.81 2.44 12.62
C ASN A 160 0.23 3.55 12.53
N ILE A 161 0.91 3.65 11.39
CA ILE A 161 1.95 4.65 11.15
C ILE A 161 1.91 5.14 9.71
N THR A 162 2.33 6.39 9.50
CA THR A 162 2.64 6.91 8.16
C THR A 162 4.13 7.17 8.09
N THR A 163 4.82 6.63 7.09
CA THR A 163 6.24 6.93 6.86
C THR A 163 6.43 8.41 6.52
N ASN A 164 7.63 8.93 6.80
CA ASN A 164 7.94 10.32 6.50
C ASN A 164 7.93 10.57 4.99
N GLN A 165 7.79 11.83 4.59
CA GLN A 165 7.91 12.23 3.20
C GLN A 165 9.38 12.18 2.76
N ALA A 166 9.63 11.79 1.51
CA ALA A 166 10.93 11.88 0.86
C ALA A 166 10.87 12.83 -0.34
N ALA A 167 12.02 13.10 -0.94
CA ALA A 167 12.07 13.80 -2.23
C ALA A 167 11.30 12.99 -3.31
N PRO A 168 10.56 13.66 -4.21
CA PRO A 168 9.87 12.98 -5.31
C PRO A 168 10.83 12.26 -6.26
N SER A 169 10.32 11.27 -7.00
CA SER A 169 10.99 10.78 -8.20
C SER A 169 11.09 11.89 -9.27
N ALA A 170 11.90 11.65 -10.30
CA ALA A 170 11.92 12.54 -11.46
C ALA A 170 10.53 12.54 -12.14
N VAL A 171 10.17 13.69 -12.71
CA VAL A 171 9.01 13.79 -13.62
C VAL A 171 9.33 13.03 -14.91
N SER A 172 8.48 12.10 -15.28
CA SER A 172 8.69 11.20 -16.42
C SER A 172 8.28 11.83 -17.76
N ILE A 173 7.23 12.66 -17.76
CA ILE A 173 6.60 13.15 -18.99
C ILE A 173 6.41 14.67 -18.96
N MET A 174 6.91 15.34 -20.00
CA MET A 174 6.70 16.77 -20.26
C MET A 174 6.23 16.97 -21.71
N HIS A 175 5.21 17.80 -21.89
CA HIS A 175 4.59 18.09 -23.18
C HIS A 175 4.59 19.59 -23.49
N GLN A 176 4.79 19.93 -24.76
CA GLN A 176 4.55 21.28 -25.27
C GLN A 176 3.06 21.47 -25.53
N VAL A 177 2.45 22.41 -24.81
CA VAL A 177 1.04 22.78 -24.98
C VAL A 177 0.88 23.75 -26.14
N SER A 178 1.72 24.79 -26.18
CA SER A 178 1.72 25.79 -27.24
C SER A 178 3.11 26.40 -27.38
N ARG A 179 3.38 27.02 -28.53
CA ARG A 179 4.58 27.82 -28.76
C ARG A 179 4.23 29.01 -29.64
N THR A 180 4.98 30.08 -29.49
CA THR A 180 4.96 31.28 -30.32
C THR A 180 6.40 31.59 -30.76
N VAL A 181 6.62 32.77 -31.36
CA VAL A 181 7.96 33.26 -31.70
C VAL A 181 8.81 33.56 -30.48
N ASP A 182 8.20 33.89 -29.33
CA ASP A 182 8.91 34.38 -28.14
C ASP A 182 8.58 33.60 -26.86
N SER A 183 7.74 32.57 -26.95
CA SER A 183 7.28 31.83 -25.78
C SER A 183 6.95 30.37 -26.06
N ILE A 184 7.11 29.55 -25.03
CA ILE A 184 6.77 28.12 -25.05
C ILE A 184 5.98 27.83 -23.77
N THR A 185 4.80 27.22 -23.91
CA THR A 185 4.01 26.72 -22.78
C THR A 185 4.19 25.22 -22.65
N LEU A 186 4.63 24.79 -21.48
CA LEU A 186 4.91 23.39 -21.15
C LEU A 186 3.98 22.92 -20.04
N SER A 187 3.57 21.67 -20.10
CA SER A 187 2.88 20.98 -19.01
C SER A 187 3.52 19.62 -18.76
N TRP A 188 3.35 19.09 -17.55
CA TRP A 188 3.91 17.78 -17.17
C TRP A 188 3.00 17.02 -16.22
N SER A 189 3.23 15.70 -16.12
CA SER A 189 2.57 14.85 -15.13
C SER A 189 3.22 15.01 -13.75
N GLN A 190 2.48 14.63 -12.70
CA GLN A 190 3.07 14.43 -11.38
C GLN A 190 4.13 13.30 -11.45
N PRO A 191 5.18 13.32 -10.62
CA PRO A 191 6.10 12.19 -10.53
C PRO A 191 5.38 10.88 -10.18
N ASP A 192 5.82 9.76 -10.77
CA ASP A 192 5.24 8.43 -10.54
C ASP A 192 5.28 8.03 -9.05
N GLN A 193 6.33 8.46 -8.34
CA GLN A 193 6.46 8.35 -6.90
C GLN A 193 6.57 9.75 -6.30
N PRO A 194 5.44 10.36 -5.91
CA PRO A 194 5.45 11.67 -5.27
C PRO A 194 6.21 11.68 -3.95
N ASN A 195 6.23 10.54 -3.24
CA ASN A 195 6.87 10.35 -1.94
C ASN A 195 6.45 11.38 -0.87
N GLY A 196 5.30 12.01 -1.06
CA GLY A 196 4.87 13.16 -0.28
C GLY A 196 3.84 14.01 -1.00
N VAL A 197 3.47 15.11 -0.36
CA VAL A 197 2.63 16.13 -0.97
C VAL A 197 3.51 17.05 -1.81
N ILE A 198 3.23 17.14 -3.11
CA ILE A 198 3.95 18.04 -4.00
C ILE A 198 3.57 19.47 -3.68
N LEU A 199 4.57 20.29 -3.33
CA LEU A 199 4.41 21.69 -2.95
C LEU A 199 4.53 22.64 -4.16
N ASP A 200 5.55 22.40 -4.98
CA ASP A 200 5.81 23.13 -6.22
C ASP A 200 6.69 22.33 -7.19
N TYR A 201 6.89 22.92 -8.36
CA TYR A 201 7.82 22.48 -9.39
C TYR A 201 8.83 23.58 -9.69
N GLU A 202 10.00 23.18 -10.16
CA GLU A 202 11.01 24.07 -10.70
C GLU A 202 11.36 23.63 -12.12
N LEU A 203 11.09 24.51 -13.09
CA LEU A 203 11.46 24.34 -14.49
C LEU A 203 12.77 25.09 -14.75
N GLN A 204 13.80 24.36 -15.16
CA GLN A 204 15.07 24.91 -15.60
C GLN A 204 15.13 24.90 -17.13
N TYR A 205 15.62 25.98 -17.73
CA TYR A 205 15.79 26.07 -19.18
C TYR A 205 17.00 26.89 -19.61
N TYR A 206 17.53 26.58 -20.78
CA TYR A 206 18.62 27.31 -21.44
C TYR A 206 18.57 27.10 -22.95
N GLU A 207 19.14 28.02 -23.72
CA GLU A 207 19.29 27.86 -25.18
C GLU A 207 20.28 26.72 -25.47
N LYS A 208 19.97 25.80 -26.39
CA LYS A 208 20.74 24.59 -26.67
C LYS A 208 22.19 24.87 -27.05
N GLU A 209 22.43 26.01 -27.70
CA GLU A 209 23.76 26.45 -28.12
C GLU A 209 24.59 27.02 -26.97
N LEU A 210 23.94 27.32 -25.83
CA LEU A 210 24.59 27.80 -24.62
C LEU A 210 24.81 26.64 -23.63
N SER A 211 25.72 26.88 -22.70
CA SER A 211 25.94 25.96 -21.58
C SER A 211 24.77 25.95 -20.60
N GLU A 212 24.53 24.80 -19.95
CA GLU A 212 23.61 24.62 -18.83
C GLU A 212 23.93 25.56 -17.65
N TYR A 213 25.17 26.05 -17.53
CA TYR A 213 25.52 27.07 -16.54
C TYR A 213 24.79 28.40 -16.74
N ASN A 214 24.23 28.66 -17.92
CA ASN A 214 23.38 29.84 -18.21
C ASN A 214 21.89 29.58 -17.96
N ALA A 215 21.54 28.46 -17.32
CA ALA A 215 20.16 28.09 -17.16
C ALA A 215 19.41 28.99 -16.19
N THR A 216 18.19 29.34 -16.60
CA THR A 216 17.23 30.09 -15.80
C THR A 216 16.25 29.10 -15.15
N ALA A 217 15.85 29.37 -13.92
CA ALA A 217 14.90 28.54 -13.18
C ALA A 217 13.61 29.32 -12.89
N ILE A 218 12.46 28.66 -13.10
CA ILE A 218 11.13 29.20 -12.81
C ILE A 218 10.45 28.25 -11.82
N LYS A 219 9.99 28.78 -10.69
CA LYS A 219 9.17 28.03 -9.73
C LYS A 219 7.70 28.20 -10.06
N SER A 220 6.94 27.11 -10.00
CA SER A 220 5.49 27.13 -10.22
C SER A 220 4.79 26.18 -9.25
N PRO A 221 3.69 26.60 -8.59
CA PRO A 221 2.87 25.71 -7.77
C PRO A 221 2.04 24.74 -8.62
N THR A 222 1.92 24.99 -9.93
CA THR A 222 1.15 24.16 -10.87
C THR A 222 2.07 23.38 -11.79
N ASN A 223 1.51 22.38 -12.46
CA ASN A 223 2.21 21.54 -13.44
C ASN A 223 2.22 22.12 -14.86
N THR A 224 2.06 23.45 -15.00
CA THR A 224 2.08 24.15 -16.28
C THR A 224 2.81 25.48 -16.12
N VAL A 225 3.69 25.80 -17.07
CA VAL A 225 4.46 27.05 -17.11
C VAL A 225 4.54 27.56 -18.54
N THR A 226 4.32 28.86 -18.71
CA THR A 226 4.63 29.58 -19.95
C THR A 226 5.94 30.34 -19.77
N VAL A 227 6.96 29.95 -20.53
CA VAL A 227 8.25 30.64 -20.58
C VAL A 227 8.19 31.67 -21.69
N GLN A 228 8.50 32.93 -21.37
CA GLN A 228 8.43 34.08 -22.28
C GLN A 228 9.81 34.70 -22.49
N GLY A 229 9.93 35.61 -23.48
CA GLY A 229 11.19 36.30 -23.78
C GLY A 229 12.24 35.42 -24.44
N LEU A 230 11.80 34.38 -25.14
CA LEU A 230 12.65 33.47 -25.89
C LEU A 230 13.00 34.07 -27.27
N LYS A 231 14.15 33.68 -27.82
CA LYS A 231 14.56 34.08 -29.17
C LYS A 231 13.77 33.30 -30.22
N ALA A 232 13.37 33.96 -31.30
CA ALA A 232 12.68 33.32 -32.42
C ALA A 232 13.58 32.28 -33.11
N GLY A 233 12.99 31.13 -33.47
CA GLY A 233 13.67 30.02 -34.15
C GLY A 233 14.73 29.27 -33.33
N ALA A 234 15.00 29.65 -32.07
CA ALA A 234 16.02 29.01 -31.24
C ALA A 234 15.51 27.73 -30.57
N ILE A 235 16.41 26.75 -30.40
CA ILE A 235 16.11 25.51 -29.66
C ILE A 235 16.49 25.72 -28.20
N TYR A 236 15.57 25.43 -27.30
CA TYR A 236 15.76 25.47 -25.86
C TYR A 236 15.73 24.07 -25.27
N VAL A 237 16.54 23.87 -24.23
CA VAL A 237 16.57 22.66 -23.40
C VAL A 237 15.78 22.94 -22.12
N PHE A 238 14.89 22.03 -21.75
CA PHE A 238 14.05 22.13 -20.56
C PHE A 238 14.20 20.89 -19.68
N GLN A 239 14.19 21.12 -18.37
CA GLN A 239 14.14 20.08 -17.35
C GLN A 239 13.24 20.54 -16.20
N VAL A 240 12.47 19.64 -15.60
CA VAL A 240 11.61 19.96 -14.46
C VAL A 240 11.84 19.01 -13.29
N ARG A 241 11.74 19.52 -12.07
CA ARG A 241 11.72 18.71 -10.85
C ARG A 241 10.60 19.16 -9.92
N ALA A 242 10.07 18.22 -9.14
CA ALA A 242 9.05 18.48 -8.14
C ALA A 242 9.67 18.58 -6.74
N ARG A 243 8.96 19.20 -5.80
CA ARG A 243 9.40 19.37 -4.41
C ARG A 243 8.36 18.92 -3.40
N THR A 244 8.80 18.22 -2.36
CA THR A 244 8.04 17.96 -1.12
C THR A 244 8.66 18.73 0.05
N VAL A 245 8.14 18.53 1.25
CA VAL A 245 8.77 19.06 2.48
C VAL A 245 10.19 18.51 2.70
N ALA A 246 10.50 17.34 2.15
CA ALA A 246 11.82 16.71 2.22
C ALA A 246 12.80 17.24 1.15
N GLY A 247 12.35 18.11 0.25
CA GLY A 247 13.19 18.77 -0.75
C GLY A 247 12.86 18.39 -2.19
N TYR A 248 13.77 18.75 -3.09
CA TYR A 248 13.61 18.56 -4.53
C TYR A 248 13.98 17.14 -4.95
N GLY A 249 13.18 16.58 -5.85
CA GLY A 249 13.54 15.38 -6.61
C GLY A 249 14.63 15.67 -7.64
N ARG A 250 15.02 14.63 -8.38
CA ARG A 250 15.91 14.78 -9.54
C ARG A 250 15.18 15.51 -10.67
N TYR A 251 15.93 16.24 -11.48
CA TYR A 251 15.40 16.77 -12.73
C TYR A 251 14.96 15.63 -13.66
N SER A 252 13.93 15.90 -14.44
CA SER A 252 13.54 15.09 -15.59
C SER A 252 14.70 14.95 -16.59
N GLY A 253 14.53 14.03 -17.54
CA GLY A 253 15.35 14.04 -18.75
C GLY A 253 15.28 15.40 -19.47
N LYS A 254 16.34 15.73 -20.21
CA LYS A 254 16.42 16.94 -21.04
C LYS A 254 15.44 16.83 -22.21
N MET A 255 14.54 17.80 -22.32
CA MET A 255 13.58 17.93 -23.42
C MET A 255 13.96 19.13 -24.29
N TYR A 256 13.72 19.02 -25.59
CA TYR A 256 14.13 20.04 -26.57
C TYR A 256 12.89 20.58 -27.27
N PHE A 257 12.70 21.90 -27.20
CA PHE A 257 11.61 22.57 -27.90
C PHE A 257 12.15 23.81 -28.62
N GLN A 258 11.61 24.08 -29.80
CA GLN A 258 12.01 25.23 -30.62
C GLN A 258 10.86 26.24 -30.66
N THR A 259 11.16 27.52 -30.48
CA THR A 259 10.23 28.61 -30.76
C THR A 259 9.88 28.68 -32.25
N MET A 260 8.78 29.35 -32.58
CA MET A 260 8.46 29.63 -33.98
C MET A 260 9.51 30.58 -34.59
N THR A 261 9.74 30.45 -35.89
CA THR A 261 10.53 31.45 -36.63
C THR A 261 9.69 32.70 -36.93
N GLU A 262 10.34 33.83 -37.20
CA GLU A 262 9.63 35.04 -37.61
C GLU A 262 8.82 34.77 -38.90
N GLY A 263 7.52 35.06 -38.87
CA GLY A 263 6.61 34.85 -40.00
C GLY A 263 5.90 33.49 -40.02
N GLU A 264 6.24 32.54 -39.16
CA GLU A 264 5.43 31.35 -38.92
C GLU A 264 4.13 31.73 -38.20
N ARG A 265 2.97 31.45 -38.82
CA ARG A 265 1.67 31.54 -38.15
C ARG A 265 1.35 30.22 -37.46
N HIS A 266 0.75 30.31 -36.27
CA HIS A 266 0.18 29.16 -35.57
C HIS A 266 -0.77 28.43 -36.55
N PRO A 267 -0.71 27.09 -36.68
CA PRO A 267 -1.79 26.39 -37.35
C PRO A 267 -3.06 26.66 -36.54
N GLU A 268 -3.94 27.52 -37.05
CA GLU A 268 -5.30 27.60 -36.56
C GLU A 268 -5.87 26.19 -36.64
N GLY A 269 -6.42 25.70 -35.54
CA GLY A 269 -7.15 24.43 -35.54
C GLY A 269 -8.10 24.46 -36.73
N LYS A 270 -7.97 23.50 -37.65
CA LYS A 270 -8.84 23.37 -38.83
C LYS A 270 -10.29 23.43 -38.37
N ARG A 271 -10.91 24.60 -38.40
CA ARG A 271 -12.37 24.70 -38.42
C ARG A 271 -12.76 24.07 -39.73
N ARG A 272 -13.33 22.87 -39.67
CA ARG A 272 -14.03 22.31 -40.82
C ARG A 272 -15.00 23.38 -41.32
N PRO A 273 -15.01 23.73 -42.61
CA PRO A 273 -16.05 24.61 -43.12
C PRO A 273 -17.39 23.92 -42.84
N LEU A 274 -18.29 24.59 -42.13
CA LEU A 274 -19.70 24.23 -42.19
C LEU A 274 -20.14 24.56 -43.62
N SER A 275 -20.42 23.52 -44.41
CA SER A 275 -21.03 23.65 -45.72
C SER A 275 -22.36 24.42 -45.58
N PRO A 276 -22.62 25.47 -46.37
CA PRO A 276 -23.93 26.11 -46.37
C PRO A 276 -24.92 25.21 -47.13
N LEU A 277 -25.83 24.57 -46.41
CA LEU A 277 -27.04 23.97 -47.00
C LEU A 277 -28.21 24.92 -46.79
N PHE A 278 -28.46 25.79 -47.77
CA PHE A 278 -29.73 26.44 -48.06
C PHE A 278 -29.73 26.74 -49.56
N GLY A 279 -30.74 26.45 -50.38
CA GLY A 279 -32.09 25.93 -50.18
C GLY A 279 -32.86 26.22 -51.47
N GLY A 280 -33.83 25.37 -51.84
CA GLY A 280 -34.68 25.60 -53.02
C GLY A 280 -35.72 24.51 -53.25
N TRP A 281 -36.84 24.61 -52.54
CA TRP A 281 -38.15 23.96 -52.81
C TRP A 281 -38.84 24.65 -54.03
N PRO A 282 -39.96 24.19 -54.66
CA PRO A 282 -41.06 23.36 -54.10
C PRO A 282 -41.78 22.32 -55.02
N GLY A 283 -42.55 21.41 -54.39
CA GLY A 283 -43.96 21.15 -54.75
C GLY A 283 -44.37 20.02 -55.73
N LEU A 284 -44.71 18.84 -55.18
CA LEU A 284 -45.88 17.93 -55.47
C LEU A 284 -46.13 17.37 -56.90
N PRO A 285 -46.91 16.27 -57.12
CA PRO A 285 -47.85 15.61 -56.20
C PRO A 285 -47.78 14.07 -56.05
N HIS A 286 -48.51 13.63 -55.04
CA HIS A 286 -48.82 12.25 -54.65
C HIS A 286 -49.49 11.40 -55.76
N ARG A 287 -49.10 10.13 -55.84
CA ARG A 287 -49.94 9.02 -56.34
C ARG A 287 -50.13 7.98 -55.24
N CYS A 288 -51.39 7.81 -54.83
CA CYS A 288 -51.86 6.70 -54.01
C CYS A 288 -52.02 5.43 -54.86
N GLY A 289 -51.48 4.31 -54.38
CA GLY A 289 -51.77 2.96 -54.83
C GLY A 289 -52.34 2.14 -53.68
N ARG A 290 -53.50 1.51 -53.92
CA ARG A 290 -54.37 0.77 -52.99
C ARG A 290 -53.68 -0.48 -52.43
N HIS A 291 -53.96 -0.88 -51.18
CA HIS A 291 -54.89 -1.99 -50.88
C HIS A 291 -55.05 -2.23 -49.37
N CYS A 292 -56.29 -2.59 -49.01
CA CYS A 292 -56.81 -2.88 -47.69
C CYS A 292 -56.23 -4.16 -47.07
N HIS A 293 -56.14 -4.23 -45.73
CA HIS A 293 -56.90 -5.22 -44.98
C HIS A 293 -57.10 -4.83 -43.51
N ARG A 294 -58.25 -5.26 -43.02
CA ARG A 294 -59.01 -4.91 -41.83
C ARG A 294 -58.73 -5.94 -40.73
N VAL A 295 -58.51 -5.51 -39.49
CA VAL A 295 -58.93 -6.27 -38.29
C VAL A 295 -59.51 -5.28 -37.28
N GLN A 296 -60.75 -5.56 -36.89
CA GLN A 296 -61.59 -4.81 -35.96
C GLN A 296 -61.41 -5.31 -34.51
N GLN A 297 -61.55 -4.36 -33.57
CA GLN A 297 -62.28 -4.42 -32.27
C GLN A 297 -61.80 -5.43 -31.20
N THR A 298 -61.87 -5.17 -29.89
CA THR A 298 -62.81 -4.46 -28.99
C THR A 298 -62.02 -3.88 -27.77
N GLY A 299 -62.34 -2.74 -27.12
CA GLY A 299 -63.46 -2.51 -26.18
C GLY A 299 -63.38 -3.49 -24.98
N VAL A 300 -63.17 -3.11 -23.71
CA VAL A 300 -63.61 -1.98 -22.86
C VAL A 300 -62.48 -1.60 -21.90
#